data_AF-A0A0K8U2C3-F1
#
_entry.id   AF-A0A0K8U2C3-F1
#
_cell.length_a   1.000
_cell.length_b   1.000
_cell.length_c   1.000
_cell.angle_alpha   90.00
_cell.angle_beta   90.00
_cell.angle_gamma   90.00
#
_symmetry.space_group_name_H-M   'P 1'
#
loop_
_entity.id
_entity.type
_entity.pdbx_description
1 polymer ?
#
loop_
_entity_poly.entity_id
_entity_poly.type
_entity_poly.pdbx_seq_one_letter_code
_entity_poly.pdbx_strand_id
1 'polypeptide(L)'
;MDLYYLPGSAPCRSVLLTAKNLGIELNKKLLNLMAGEHLTPEFIKINPQHTIPTLVDDGFALWESRAILVYLVEKYGKDDALFPKCPKKQAVVNQRLYFDMGTLYKSLADYYYT
;
A
#
# COMPACT_ATOMS: atom_id res chain seq x y z
N MET A 1 8.20 0.70 -11.79
CA MET A 1 7.31 0.24 -10.71
C MET A 1 5.96 0.93 -10.86
N ASP A 2 4.94 0.16 -11.24
CA ASP A 2 3.58 0.66 -11.45
C ASP A 2 2.81 0.66 -10.14
N LEU A 3 2.03 1.71 -9.88
CA LEU A 3 1.12 1.78 -8.74
C LEU A 3 -0.29 2.10 -9.25
N TYR A 4 -1.18 1.12 -9.15
CA TYR A 4 -2.61 1.30 -9.37
C TYR A 4 -3.24 1.94 -8.14
N TYR A 5 -3.81 3.14 -8.31
CA TYR A 5 -4.19 3.98 -7.17
C TYR A 5 -5.36 4.93 -7.47
N LEU A 6 -5.85 5.54 -6.39
CA LEU A 6 -6.79 6.67 -6.42
C LEU A 6 -6.28 7.75 -5.44
N PRO A 7 -6.19 9.04 -5.83
CA PRO A 7 -5.64 10.10 -4.97
C PRO A 7 -6.36 10.26 -3.62
N GLY A 8 -7.68 10.08 -3.61
CA GLY A 8 -8.52 10.17 -2.42
C GLY A 8 -8.36 8.99 -1.44
N SER A 9 -7.73 7.89 -1.86
CA SER A 9 -7.57 6.69 -1.04
C SER A 9 -6.45 6.85 0.01
N ALA A 10 -6.80 6.73 1.29
CA ALA A 10 -5.84 6.74 2.39
C ALA A 10 -4.72 5.68 2.24
N PRO A 11 -5.01 4.39 1.99
CA PRO A 11 -3.95 3.39 1.82
C PRO A 11 -3.05 3.68 0.61
N CYS A 12 -3.58 4.27 -0.47
CA CYS A 12 -2.75 4.71 -1.60
C CYS A 12 -1.79 5.84 -1.22
N ARG A 13 -2.28 6.84 -0.45
CA ARG A 13 -1.43 7.94 0.03
C ARG A 13 -0.28 7.47 0.91
N SER A 14 -0.51 6.45 1.75
CA SER A 14 0.56 5.86 2.55
C SER A 14 1.70 5.32 1.67
N VAL A 15 1.37 4.58 0.59
CA VAL A 15 2.37 4.07 -0.36
C VAL A 15 3.09 5.21 -1.07
N LEU A 16 2.37 6.23 -1.53
CA LEU A 16 2.96 7.40 -2.20
C LEU A 16 3.93 8.16 -1.28
N LEU A 17 3.59 8.34 -0.01
CA LEU A 17 4.45 9.01 0.96
C LEU A 17 5.71 8.20 1.26
N THR A 18 5.56 6.88 1.46
CA THR A 18 6.71 6.00 1.67
C THR A 18 7.62 5.99 0.45
N ALA A 19 7.09 5.84 -0.76
CA ALA A 19 7.88 5.88 -1.99
C ALA A 19 8.61 7.23 -2.15
N LYS A 20 7.92 8.35 -1.91
CA LYS A 20 8.52 9.68 -1.95
C LYS A 20 9.66 9.82 -0.93
N ASN A 21 9.48 9.32 0.28
CA ASN A 21 10.52 9.38 1.33
C ASN A 21 11.75 8.53 0.98
N LEU A 22 11.54 7.42 0.25
CA LEU A 22 12.62 6.57 -0.26
C LEU A 22 13.25 7.11 -1.56
N GLY A 23 12.71 8.18 -2.15
CA GLY A 23 13.15 8.71 -3.43
C GLY A 23 12.78 7.84 -4.63
N ILE A 24 11.75 7.01 -4.50
CA ILE A 24 11.25 6.12 -5.55
C ILE A 24 10.23 6.86 -6.40
N GLU A 25 10.46 6.93 -7.71
CA GLU A 25 9.48 7.40 -8.67
C GLU A 25 8.52 6.26 -9.06
N LEU A 26 7.23 6.46 -8.81
CA LEU A 26 6.18 5.49 -9.14
C LEU A 26 5.46 5.91 -10.43
N ASN A 27 5.25 4.94 -11.32
CA ASN A 27 4.35 5.11 -12.45
C ASN A 27 2.90 4.97 -11.96
N LYS A 28 2.29 6.11 -11.66
CA LYS A 28 0.94 6.20 -11.09
C LYS A 28 -0.12 5.88 -12.15
N LYS A 29 -0.74 4.70 -12.03
CA LYS A 29 -1.88 4.26 -12.84
C LYS A 29 -3.17 4.64 -12.11
N LEU A 30 -3.79 5.75 -12.50
CA LEU A 30 -5.10 6.12 -11.94
C LEU A 30 -6.12 5.04 -12.31
N LEU A 31 -6.89 4.59 -11.32
CA LEU A 31 -7.89 3.55 -11.50
C LEU A 31 -9.25 4.07 -11.01
N ASN A 32 -10.20 4.19 -11.94
CA ASN A 32 -11.55 4.67 -11.66
C ASN A 32 -12.41 3.56 -11.06
N LEU A 33 -12.50 3.55 -9.72
CA LEU A 33 -13.30 2.57 -9.00
C LEU A 33 -14.80 2.67 -9.31
N MET A 34 -15.32 3.89 -9.52
CA MET A 34 -16.74 4.11 -9.80
C MET A 34 -17.14 3.59 -11.18
N ALA A 35 -16.22 3.61 -12.14
CA ALA A 35 -16.41 3.00 -13.45
C ALA A 35 -16.15 1.48 -13.47
N GLY A 36 -15.79 0.88 -12.33
CA GLY A 36 -15.56 -0.56 -12.23
C GLY A 36 -14.25 -1.05 -12.85
N GLU A 37 -13.27 -0.18 -13.11
CA GLU A 37 -12.02 -0.57 -13.79
C GLU A 37 -11.23 -1.66 -13.03
N HIS A 38 -11.41 -1.74 -11.70
CA HIS A 38 -10.77 -2.73 -10.82
C HIS A 38 -11.42 -4.11 -10.95
N LEU A 39 -12.62 -4.18 -11.54
CA LEU A 39 -13.36 -5.42 -11.75
C LEU A 39 -13.10 -5.99 -13.15
N THR A 40 -12.26 -5.34 -13.97
CA THR A 40 -11.92 -5.83 -15.30
C THR A 40 -11.11 -7.12 -15.21
N PRO A 41 -11.28 -8.07 -16.15
CA PRO A 41 -10.48 -9.30 -16.19
C PRO A 41 -8.97 -9.02 -16.24
N GLU A 42 -8.57 -7.91 -16.85
CA GLU A 42 -7.18 -7.47 -16.94
C GLU A 42 -6.61 -7.12 -15.55
N PHE A 43 -7.34 -6.36 -14.73
CA PHE A 43 -6.87 -6.01 -13.38
C PHE A 43 -6.97 -7.19 -12.41
N ILE A 44 -8.04 -8.00 -12.49
CA ILE A 44 -8.22 -9.18 -11.63
C ILE A 44 -7.08 -10.18 -11.81
N LYS A 45 -6.51 -10.32 -13.02
CA LYS A 45 -5.31 -11.15 -13.26
C LYS A 45 -4.08 -10.65 -12.47
N ILE A 46 -4.00 -9.36 -12.19
CA ILE A 46 -2.91 -8.75 -11.40
C ILE A 46 -3.20 -8.87 -9.90
N ASN A 47 -4.40 -8.50 -9.48
CA ASN A 47 -4.86 -8.56 -8.10
C ASN A 47 -6.24 -9.25 -8.04
N PRO A 48 -6.30 -10.54 -7.66
CA PRO A 48 -7.57 -11.27 -7.54
C PRO A 48 -8.53 -10.69 -6.50
N GLN A 49 -8.03 -9.94 -5.51
CA GLN A 49 -8.85 -9.22 -4.53
C GLN A 49 -9.38 -7.90 -5.09
N HIS A 50 -8.97 -7.50 -6.31
CA HIS A 50 -9.46 -6.32 -7.04
C HIS A 50 -9.51 -5.03 -6.18
N THR A 51 -8.49 -4.82 -5.36
CA THR A 51 -8.35 -3.66 -4.47
C THR A 51 -7.23 -2.74 -4.92
N ILE A 52 -7.25 -1.50 -4.42
CA ILE A 52 -6.13 -0.57 -4.49
C ILE A 52 -5.66 -0.20 -3.07
N PRO A 53 -4.36 0.13 -2.87
CA PRO A 53 -3.31 0.13 -3.87
C PRO A 53 -2.86 -1.28 -4.30
N THR A 54 -2.46 -1.40 -5.56
CA THR A 54 -1.72 -2.56 -6.08
C THR A 54 -0.42 -2.05 -6.72
N LEU A 55 0.70 -2.59 -6.25
CA LEU A 55 2.03 -2.32 -6.78
C LEU A 55 2.43 -3.43 -7.75
N VAL A 56 3.05 -3.09 -8.88
CA VAL A 56 3.74 -4.04 -9.75
C VAL A 56 5.18 -3.60 -9.92
N ASP A 57 6.09 -4.43 -9.46
CA ASP A 57 7.53 -4.19 -9.47
C ASP A 57 8.24 -5.30 -10.27
N ASP A 58 8.65 -4.99 -11.50
CA ASP A 58 9.27 -5.94 -12.42
C ASP A 58 8.52 -7.28 -12.56
N GLY A 59 7.19 -7.20 -12.66
CA GLY A 59 6.30 -8.37 -12.79
C GLY A 59 5.84 -8.98 -11.48
N PHE A 60 6.41 -8.57 -10.33
CA PHE A 60 5.91 -8.95 -9.01
C PHE A 60 4.74 -8.04 -8.61
N ALA A 61 3.53 -8.61 -8.54
CA ALA A 61 2.33 -7.91 -8.07
C ALA A 61 2.13 -8.08 -6.56
N LEU A 62 1.91 -6.98 -5.85
CA LEU A 62 1.64 -6.96 -4.42
C LEU A 62 0.50 -5.97 -4.10
N TRP A 63 -0.48 -6.42 -3.32
CA TRP A 63 -1.52 -5.59 -2.71
C TRP A 63 -1.42 -5.64 -1.18
N GLU A 64 -2.35 -4.98 -0.50
CA GLU A 64 -2.24 -4.58 0.92
C GLU A 64 -1.22 -3.47 1.15
N SER A 65 -1.72 -2.25 1.36
CA SER A 65 -0.88 -1.04 1.48
C SER A 65 0.25 -1.17 2.49
N ARG A 66 -0.01 -1.75 3.68
CA ARG A 66 0.99 -1.89 4.75
C ARG A 66 2.06 -2.93 4.42
N ALA A 67 1.71 -3.99 3.68
CA ALA A 67 2.68 -4.92 3.13
C ALA A 67 3.55 -4.24 2.07
N ILE A 68 2.95 -3.42 1.19
CA ILE A 68 3.68 -2.60 0.22
C ILE A 68 4.66 -1.64 0.93
N LEU A 69 4.26 -1.00 2.04
CA LEU A 69 5.16 -0.09 2.77
C LEU A 69 6.42 -0.83 3.24
N VAL A 70 6.22 -1.99 3.89
CA VAL A 70 7.33 -2.82 4.39
C VAL A 70 8.19 -3.30 3.23
N TYR A 71 7.59 -3.81 2.15
CA TYR A 71 8.31 -4.25 0.95
C TYR A 71 9.22 -3.15 0.38
N LEU A 72 8.67 -1.94 0.19
CA LEU A 72 9.43 -0.82 -0.35
C LEU A 72 10.61 -0.44 0.55
N VAL A 73 10.38 -0.35 1.86
CA VAL A 73 11.44 0.00 2.81
C VAL A 73 12.50 -1.10 2.89
N GLU A 74 12.11 -2.36 2.91
CA GLU A 74 13.07 -3.47 3.02
C GLU A 74 13.90 -3.68 1.76
N LYS A 75 13.32 -3.46 0.56
CA LYS A 75 14.01 -3.67 -0.72
C LYS A 75 14.81 -2.44 -1.16
N TYR A 76 14.31 -1.23 -0.91
CA TYR A 76 14.86 0.02 -1.46
C TYR A 76 15.33 1.01 -0.39
N GLY A 77 15.14 0.73 0.89
CA GLY A 77 15.64 1.55 1.99
C GLY A 77 17.17 1.68 1.97
N LYS A 78 17.66 2.90 2.18
CA LYS A 78 19.11 3.17 2.31
C LYS A 78 19.63 2.88 3.71
N ASP A 79 18.74 2.91 4.70
CA ASP A 79 19.00 2.63 6.11
C ASP A 79 17.78 1.92 6.74
N ASP A 80 17.85 1.64 8.04
CA ASP A 80 16.79 0.97 8.78
C ASP A 80 15.91 1.95 9.60
N ALA A 81 15.98 3.26 9.36
CA ALA A 81 15.29 4.25 10.19
C ALA A 81 13.76 4.13 10.13
N LEU A 82 13.21 3.83 8.96
CA LEU A 82 11.76 3.67 8.76
C LEU A 82 11.23 2.31 9.21
N PHE A 83 12.06 1.27 9.12
CA PHE A 83 11.69 -0.09 9.51
C PHE A 83 12.90 -0.78 10.15
N PRO A 84 13.13 -0.55 11.46
CA PRO A 84 14.33 -1.02 12.14
C PRO A 84 14.46 -2.54 12.11
N LYS A 85 15.68 -3.05 11.92
CA LYS A 85 15.93 -4.50 11.87
C LYS A 85 16.02 -5.16 13.25
N CYS A 86 16.12 -4.36 14.31
CA CYS A 86 16.05 -4.88 15.68
C CYS A 86 14.65 -5.47 15.95
N PRO A 87 14.52 -6.76 16.31
CA PRO A 87 13.22 -7.41 16.44
C PRO A 87 12.23 -6.70 17.37
N LYS A 88 12.72 -6.17 18.50
CA LYS A 88 11.87 -5.42 19.45
C LYS A 88 11.32 -4.13 18.86
N LYS A 89 12.14 -3.39 18.11
CA LYS A 89 11.71 -2.14 17.46
C LYS A 89 10.76 -2.43 16.28
N GLN A 90 11.11 -3.43 15.47
CA GLN A 90 10.28 -3.88 14.36
C GLN A 90 8.90 -4.35 14.83
N ALA A 91 8.83 -5.08 15.95
CA ALA A 91 7.58 -5.51 16.54
C ALA A 91 6.66 -4.32 16.91
N VAL A 92 7.21 -3.21 17.40
CA VAL A 92 6.44 -2.01 17.68
C VAL A 92 5.91 -1.36 16.40
N VAL A 93 6.74 -1.28 15.34
CA VAL A 93 6.27 -0.76 14.04
C VAL A 93 5.15 -1.63 13.48
N ASN A 94 5.35 -2.94 13.45
CA ASN A 94 4.33 -3.91 13.01
C ASN A 94 3.05 -3.79 13.82
N GLN A 95 3.14 -3.68 15.15
CA GLN A 95 1.98 -3.49 16.01
C GLN A 95 1.19 -2.23 15.63
N ARG A 96 1.86 -1.13 15.28
CA ARG A 96 1.19 0.10 14.83
C ARG A 96 0.57 -0.06 13.44
N LEU A 97 1.23 -0.77 12.52
CA LEU A 97 0.65 -1.11 11.21
C LEU A 97 -0.64 -1.94 11.36
N TYR A 98 -0.62 -2.97 12.23
CA TYR A 98 -1.81 -3.78 12.48
C TYR A 98 -2.91 -3.03 13.23
N PHE A 99 -2.56 -2.21 14.22
CA PHE A 99 -3.52 -1.34 14.91
C PHE A 99 -4.21 -0.38 13.94
N ASP A 100 -3.43 0.24 13.05
CA ASP A 100 -3.95 1.14 12.03
C ASP A 100 -4.92 0.40 11.10
N MET A 101 -4.57 -0.80 10.63
CA MET A 101 -5.44 -1.60 9.75
C MET A 101 -6.71 -2.09 10.43
N GLY A 102 -6.56 -2.78 11.56
CA GLY A 102 -7.62 -3.57 12.19
C GLY A 102 -8.45 -2.81 13.22
N THR A 103 -8.01 -1.61 13.61
CA THR A 103 -8.70 -0.80 14.62
C THR A 103 -8.93 0.61 14.12
N LEU A 104 -7.89 1.42 13.92
CA LEU A 104 -8.08 2.85 13.65
C LEU A 104 -8.76 3.11 12.29
N TYR A 105 -8.15 2.66 11.19
CA TYR A 105 -8.71 2.85 9.86
C TYR A 105 -10.03 2.10 9.71
N LYS A 106 -10.12 0.88 10.27
CA LYS A 106 -11.36 0.11 10.27
C LYS A 106 -12.51 0.88 10.92
N SER A 107 -12.34 1.39 12.15
CA SER A 107 -13.39 2.14 12.85
C SER A 107 -13.77 3.43 12.13
N LEU A 108 -12.82 4.11 11.48
CA LEU A 108 -13.13 5.27 10.65
C LEU A 108 -13.94 4.87 9.40
N ALA A 109 -13.52 3.81 8.71
CA ALA A 109 -14.22 3.31 7.53
C ALA A 109 -15.64 2.84 7.85
N ASP A 110 -15.80 2.09 8.94
CA ASP A 110 -17.09 1.60 9.45
C ASP A 110 -18.01 2.73 9.96
N TYR A 111 -17.54 3.97 10.08
CA TYR A 111 -18.37 5.11 10.47
C TYR A 111 -18.70 6.03 9.30
N TYR A 112 -17.76 6.25 8.39
CA TYR A 112 -17.92 7.20 7.28
C TYR A 112 -18.38 6.57 5.96
N TYR A 113 -18.16 5.26 5.75
CA TYR A 113 -18.44 4.58 4.48
C TYR A 113 -19.58 3.56 4.53
N THR A 114 -20.16 3.33 5.71
CA THR A 114 -21.37 2.54 5.93
C THR A 114 -22.52 3.46 6.28
#